data_AF-A0AAZ3RA77-F1
#
_entry.id   AF-A0AAZ3RA77-F1
#
_cell.length_a   1.000
_cell.length_b   1.000
_cell.length_c   1.000
_cell.angle_alpha   90.00
_cell.angle_beta   90.00
_cell.angle_gamma   90.00
#
_symmetry.space_group_name_H-M   'P 1'
#
loop_
_entity.id
_entity.type
_entity.pdbx_description
1 polymer ?
#
loop_
_entity_poly.entity_id
_entity_poly.type
_entity_poly.pdbx_seq_one_letter_code
_entity_poly.pdbx_strand_id
1 'polypeptide(L)'
;MRLRLLSLLLIVKVCRLNTVSPDVCPPLSHWKLTKPLNTRDSYQENESLRYQCVDGYVRKAGTSNLIKCKRIGQVLQWTLPTLICIPDPSIPTTIEHESTGKSSATAIYAGVGGVIVTILLVAVFGVLMFWRRKRMQRFALSPTPDEIMQMNVVT
;
A
#
# COMPACT_ATOMS: atom_id res chain seq x y z
N MET A 1 1.07 -32.35 32.84
CA MET A 1 1.37 -31.11 32.08
C MET A 1 0.44 -30.84 30.89
N ARG A 2 -0.07 -31.85 30.15
CA ARG A 2 -0.89 -31.63 28.94
C ARG A 2 -2.26 -30.96 29.18
N LEU A 3 -2.89 -31.18 30.33
CA LEU A 3 -4.19 -30.58 30.68
C LEU A 3 -4.11 -29.06 30.92
N ARG A 4 -3.00 -28.57 31.46
CA ARG A 4 -2.77 -27.13 31.67
C ARG A 4 -2.49 -26.39 30.37
N LEU A 5 -1.83 -27.05 29.42
CA LEU A 5 -1.61 -26.52 28.07
C LEU A 5 -2.94 -26.37 27.31
N LEU A 6 -3.81 -27.39 27.36
CA LEU A 6 -5.14 -27.33 26.75
C LEU A 6 -6.01 -26.21 27.34
N SER A 7 -5.99 -26.05 28.67
CA SER A 7 -6.70 -24.95 29.36
C SER A 7 -6.19 -23.57 28.94
N LEU A 8 -4.87 -23.36 28.86
CA LEU A 8 -4.28 -22.10 28.38
C LEU A 8 -4.64 -21.80 26.93
N LEU A 9 -4.62 -22.81 26.06
CA LEU A 9 -4.99 -22.65 24.65
C LEU A 9 -6.48 -22.26 24.49
N LEU A 10 -7.36 -22.81 25.31
CA LEU A 10 -8.78 -22.44 25.34
C LEU A 10 -8.97 -20.98 25.81
N ILE A 11 -8.27 -20.56 26.87
CA ILE A 11 -8.34 -19.19 27.38
C ILE A 11 -7.84 -18.19 26.33
N VAL A 12 -6.71 -18.46 25.67
CA VAL A 12 -6.18 -17.59 24.60
C VAL A 12 -7.17 -17.51 23.44
N LYS A 13 -7.81 -18.62 23.06
CA LYS A 13 -8.79 -18.65 21.97
C LYS A 13 -10.06 -17.85 22.29
N VAL A 14 -10.51 -17.87 23.56
CA VAL A 14 -11.64 -17.04 24.05
C VAL A 14 -11.25 -15.56 24.08
N CYS A 15 -10.05 -15.22 24.57
CA CYS A 15 -9.57 -13.84 24.59
C CYS A 15 -9.38 -13.24 23.19
N ARG A 16 -9.01 -14.06 22.19
CA ARG A 16 -8.90 -13.64 20.78
C ARG A 16 -10.26 -13.36 20.12
N LEU A 17 -11.35 -13.95 20.63
CA LEU A 17 -12.71 -13.73 20.11
C LEU A 17 -13.40 -12.52 20.74
N ASN A 18 -13.09 -12.22 22.00
CA ASN A 18 -13.70 -11.14 22.77
C ASN A 18 -12.88 -9.85 22.77
N THR A 19 -12.14 -9.56 21.69
CA THR A 19 -11.55 -8.23 21.54
C THR A 19 -12.69 -7.21 21.47
N VAL A 20 -12.95 -6.54 22.59
CA VAL A 20 -13.89 -5.43 22.69
C VAL A 20 -13.50 -4.43 21.61
N SER A 21 -14.41 -4.25 20.66
CA SER A 21 -14.21 -3.26 19.61
C SER A 21 -14.36 -1.87 20.21
N PRO A 22 -13.57 -0.87 19.77
CA PRO A 22 -13.76 0.49 20.25
C PRO A 22 -15.19 0.97 19.94
N ASP A 23 -15.89 1.44 20.99
CA ASP A 23 -17.22 2.06 20.89
C ASP A 23 -17.17 3.51 20.39
N VAL A 24 -16.04 3.92 19.79
CA VAL A 24 -15.81 5.27 19.28
C VAL A 24 -15.30 5.17 17.84
N CYS A 25 -15.72 6.13 17.00
CA CYS A 25 -15.18 6.23 15.66
C CYS A 25 -13.69 6.58 15.65
N PRO A 26 -12.92 6.07 14.67
CA PRO A 26 -11.50 6.36 14.59
C PRO A 26 -11.25 7.85 14.34
N PRO A 27 -10.03 8.34 14.61
CA PRO A 27 -9.63 9.70 14.28
C PRO A 27 -9.92 10.04 12.82
N LEU A 28 -10.23 11.31 12.57
CA LEU A 28 -10.60 11.80 11.25
C LEU A 28 -9.46 11.63 10.26
N SER A 29 -9.76 11.03 9.11
CA SER A 29 -8.79 10.89 8.02
C SER A 29 -8.59 12.22 7.29
N HIS A 30 -7.36 12.43 6.83
CA HIS A 30 -7.02 13.54 5.96
C HIS A 30 -7.44 13.24 4.52
N TRP A 31 -8.36 14.04 3.96
CA TRP A 31 -8.78 13.93 2.56
C TRP A 31 -8.28 15.12 1.75
N LYS A 32 -8.04 14.87 0.46
CA LYS A 32 -7.44 15.83 -0.47
C LYS A 32 -8.22 17.15 -0.48
N LEU A 33 -7.53 18.25 -0.23
CA LEU A 33 -8.08 19.63 -0.30
C LEU A 33 -9.30 19.85 0.61
N THR A 34 -9.37 19.16 1.75
CA THR A 34 -10.49 19.31 2.69
C THR A 34 -10.01 19.49 4.13
N LYS A 35 -10.84 20.15 4.93
CA LYS A 35 -10.68 20.32 6.37
C LYS A 35 -11.97 19.91 7.08
N PRO A 36 -11.91 19.14 8.19
CA PRO A 36 -13.10 18.83 8.98
C PRO A 36 -13.63 20.08 9.67
N LEU A 37 -14.97 20.21 9.71
CA LEU A 37 -15.66 21.30 10.37
C LEU A 37 -16.20 20.82 11.71
N ASN A 38 -16.08 21.63 12.76
CA ASN A 38 -16.54 21.31 14.13
C ASN A 38 -15.89 20.06 14.71
N THR A 39 -14.55 20.02 14.70
CA THR A 39 -13.78 18.90 15.24
C THR A 39 -13.98 18.73 16.75
N ARG A 40 -14.24 17.50 17.19
CA ARG A 40 -14.26 17.04 18.58
C ARG A 40 -13.20 15.97 18.80
N ASP A 41 -12.89 15.69 20.06
CA ASP A 41 -11.89 14.69 20.46
C ASP A 41 -12.39 13.24 20.28
N SER A 42 -13.70 13.02 20.32
CA SER A 42 -14.33 11.70 20.26
C SER A 42 -15.68 11.78 19.55
N TYR A 43 -16.00 10.75 18.76
CA TYR A 43 -17.26 10.66 18.04
C TYR A 43 -17.97 9.34 18.29
N GLN A 44 -19.24 9.43 18.64
CA GLN A 44 -20.10 8.29 18.98
C GLN A 44 -20.83 7.74 17.75
N GLU A 45 -21.45 6.57 17.91
CA GLU A 45 -22.28 5.98 16.86
C GLU A 45 -23.40 6.94 16.41
N ASN A 46 -23.65 7.00 15.11
CA ASN A 46 -24.63 7.88 14.46
C ASN A 46 -24.31 9.38 14.47
N GLU A 47 -23.19 9.82 15.03
CA GLU A 47 -22.75 11.20 14.88
C GLU A 47 -22.35 11.50 13.44
N SER A 48 -22.59 12.74 13.03
CA SER A 48 -22.28 13.21 11.69
C SER A 48 -21.35 14.42 11.73
N LEU A 49 -20.39 14.43 10.82
CA LEU A 49 -19.43 15.51 10.67
C LEU A 49 -19.49 16.04 9.24
N ARG A 50 -19.24 17.34 9.07
CA ARG A 50 -19.12 17.96 7.76
C ARG A 50 -17.68 18.32 7.47
N TYR A 51 -17.27 18.10 6.23
CA TYR A 51 -16.02 18.62 5.71
C TYR A 51 -16.26 19.91 4.94
N GLN A 52 -15.25 20.75 4.90
CA GLN A 52 -15.18 21.94 4.07
C GLN A 52 -13.98 21.78 3.14
N CYS A 53 -14.05 22.38 1.95
CA CYS A 53 -12.86 22.52 1.12
C CYS A 53 -11.87 23.49 1.77
N VAL A 54 -10.58 23.31 1.50
CA VAL A 54 -9.56 24.30 1.88
C VAL A 54 -9.79 25.60 1.10
N ASP A 55 -9.18 26.68 1.57
CA ASP A 55 -9.38 27.99 0.98
C ASP A 55 -8.86 27.99 -0.46
N GLY A 56 -9.55 28.68 -1.36
CA GLY A 56 -9.28 28.60 -2.80
C GLY A 56 -10.09 27.53 -3.56
N TYR A 57 -10.80 26.66 -2.84
CA TYR A 57 -11.57 25.57 -3.41
C TYR A 57 -13.02 25.56 -2.93
N VAL A 58 -13.93 25.17 -3.82
CA VAL A 58 -15.36 25.03 -3.53
C VAL A 58 -15.83 23.61 -3.77
N ARG A 59 -16.92 23.22 -3.10
CA ARG A 59 -17.55 21.91 -3.28
C ARG A 59 -18.20 21.83 -4.65
N LYS A 60 -17.92 20.75 -5.39
CA LYS A 60 -18.63 20.42 -6.63
C LYS A 60 -20.11 20.10 -6.36
N ALA A 61 -21.01 20.66 -7.15
CA ALA A 61 -22.43 20.33 -7.07
C ALA A 61 -22.68 18.82 -7.25
N GLY A 62 -23.70 18.28 -6.57
CA GLY A 62 -24.01 16.84 -6.58
C GLY A 62 -23.14 15.97 -5.66
N THR A 63 -22.15 16.53 -4.96
CA THR A 63 -21.32 15.80 -3.98
C THR A 63 -21.74 16.06 -2.54
N SER A 64 -21.55 15.10 -1.63
CA SER A 64 -21.88 15.25 -0.20
C SER A 64 -20.62 15.54 0.61
N ASN A 65 -20.68 16.56 1.48
CA ASN A 65 -19.65 16.85 2.46
C ASN A 65 -19.92 16.24 3.84
N LEU A 66 -20.98 15.45 3.98
CA LEU A 66 -21.40 14.83 5.23
C LEU A 66 -20.85 13.41 5.33
N ILE A 67 -20.18 13.12 6.44
CA ILE A 67 -19.84 11.75 6.84
C ILE A 67 -20.58 11.39 8.11
N LYS A 68 -20.85 10.10 8.31
CA LYS A 68 -21.53 9.57 9.48
C LYS A 68 -20.72 8.45 10.10
N CYS A 69 -20.64 8.43 11.42
CA CYS A 69 -20.08 7.31 12.16
C CYS A 69 -21.12 6.18 12.18
N LYS A 70 -20.79 5.02 11.61
CA LYS A 70 -21.68 3.86 11.54
C LYS A 70 -20.97 2.61 12.06
N ARG A 71 -21.73 1.73 12.71
CA ARG A 71 -21.24 0.41 13.10
C ARG A 71 -21.23 -0.51 11.89
N ILE A 72 -20.04 -1.02 11.55
CA ILE A 72 -19.81 -1.99 10.48
C ILE A 72 -19.26 -3.26 11.13
N GLY A 73 -20.13 -4.24 11.33
CA GLY A 73 -19.82 -5.44 12.10
C GLY A 73 -19.65 -5.12 13.58
N GLN A 74 -18.49 -5.44 14.14
CA GLN A 74 -18.19 -5.13 15.55
C GLN A 74 -17.60 -3.72 15.74
N VAL A 75 -17.12 -3.07 14.67
CA VAL A 75 -16.31 -1.83 14.73
C VAL A 75 -17.11 -0.60 14.27
N LEU A 76 -16.86 0.56 14.88
CA LEU A 76 -17.35 1.84 14.38
C LEU A 76 -16.42 2.45 13.34
N GLN A 77 -16.97 2.89 12.21
CA GLN A 77 -16.21 3.47 11.10
C GLN A 77 -16.96 4.64 10.47
N TRP A 78 -16.19 5.57 9.90
CA TRP A 78 -16.72 6.66 9.10
C TRP A 78 -17.21 6.17 7.74
N THR A 79 -18.37 6.66 7.30
CA THR A 79 -18.79 6.49 5.91
C THR A 79 -17.85 7.24 4.96
N LEU A 80 -17.57 6.65 3.80
CA LEU A 80 -16.76 7.29 2.78
C LEU A 80 -17.43 8.59 2.26
N PRO A 81 -16.74 9.74 2.26
CA PRO A 81 -17.27 10.96 1.69
C PRO A 81 -17.33 10.86 0.17
N THR A 82 -18.32 11.51 -0.44
CA THR A 82 -18.37 11.72 -1.89
C THR A 82 -17.92 13.13 -2.30
N LEU A 83 -17.38 13.89 -1.33
CA LEU A 83 -16.96 15.28 -1.48
C LEU A 83 -15.85 15.42 -2.53
N ILE A 84 -16.08 16.28 -3.51
CA ILE A 84 -15.06 16.69 -4.48
C ILE A 84 -14.90 18.20 -4.38
N CYS A 85 -13.67 18.65 -4.13
CA CYS A 85 -13.29 20.06 -4.12
C CYS A 85 -12.70 20.44 -5.49
N ILE A 86 -13.22 21.51 -6.07
CA ILE A 86 -12.77 22.11 -7.34
C ILE A 86 -12.26 23.52 -7.08
N PRO A 87 -11.35 24.07 -7.89
CA PRO A 87 -10.93 25.45 -7.77
C PRO A 87 -12.14 26.38 -7.79
N ASP A 88 -12.14 27.39 -6.92
CA ASP A 88 -13.21 28.37 -6.87
C ASP A 88 -13.24 29.18 -8.18
N PRO A 89 -14.34 29.14 -8.96
CA PRO A 89 -14.43 29.91 -10.20
C PRO A 89 -14.49 31.42 -9.97
N SER A 90 -14.79 31.87 -8.74
CA SER A 90 -14.83 33.28 -8.40
C SER A 90 -13.45 33.87 -8.08
N ILE A 91 -12.45 33.01 -7.87
CA ILE A 91 -11.08 33.43 -7.63
C ILE A 91 -10.38 33.50 -8.99
N PRO A 92 -9.99 34.70 -9.47
CA PRO A 92 -9.22 34.81 -10.69
C PRO A 92 -7.91 34.05 -10.48
N THR A 93 -7.70 33.02 -11.28
CA THR A 93 -6.49 32.21 -11.23
C THR A 93 -5.35 33.06 -11.75
N THR A 94 -4.68 33.81 -10.86
CA THR A 94 -3.30 34.21 -11.14
C THR A 94 -2.58 32.89 -11.35
N ILE A 95 -2.06 32.69 -12.55
CA ILE A 95 -1.42 31.45 -12.97
C ILE A 95 -0.17 31.24 -12.11
N GLU A 96 -0.33 30.67 -10.92
CA GLU A 96 0.71 29.90 -10.26
C GLU A 96 0.33 28.44 -10.43
N HIS A 97 0.94 27.89 -11.48
CA HIS A 97 0.99 26.49 -11.80
C HIS A 97 1.59 25.73 -10.61
N GLU A 98 0.80 25.37 -9.60
CA GLU A 98 1.13 24.27 -8.69
C GLU A 98 0.24 23.07 -9.02
N SER A 99 0.52 22.49 -10.19
CA SER A 99 0.05 21.16 -10.55
C SER A 99 0.86 20.11 -9.79
N THR A 100 0.55 19.87 -8.51
CA THR A 100 0.91 18.58 -7.86
C THR A 100 -0.08 17.50 -8.30
N GLY A 101 -0.27 17.38 -9.62
CA GLY A 101 -0.85 16.22 -10.27
C GLY A 101 0.30 15.31 -10.64
N LYS A 102 0.55 14.29 -9.82
CA LYS A 102 1.45 13.19 -10.13
C LYS A 102 0.83 12.36 -11.26
N SER A 103 0.82 12.90 -12.48
CA SER A 103 0.53 12.18 -13.71
C SER A 103 1.81 12.16 -14.52
N SER A 104 2.75 11.32 -14.07
CA SER A 104 3.52 10.42 -14.92
C SER A 104 3.83 10.93 -16.33
N ALA A 105 4.48 12.10 -16.44
CA ALA A 105 5.33 12.36 -17.59
C ALA A 105 6.62 11.56 -17.39
N THR A 106 6.51 10.24 -17.49
CA THR A 106 7.64 9.35 -17.73
C THR A 106 8.02 9.54 -19.20
N ALA A 107 8.47 10.76 -19.52
CA ALA A 107 9.19 11.07 -20.74
C ALA A 107 10.56 10.40 -20.61
N ILE A 108 10.58 9.08 -20.77
CA ILE A 108 11.83 8.33 -20.88
C ILE A 108 12.41 8.68 -22.24
N TYR A 109 13.31 9.67 -22.22
CA TYR A 109 14.53 9.77 -23.02
C TYR A 109 14.39 9.27 -24.47
N ALA A 110 13.69 10.03 -25.29
CA ALA A 110 13.79 9.95 -26.75
C ALA A 110 15.09 10.62 -27.23
N GLY A 111 16.24 10.05 -26.88
CA GLY A 111 17.55 10.52 -27.34
C GLY A 111 18.70 9.93 -26.54
N VAL A 112 19.60 9.21 -27.23
CA VAL A 112 20.91 8.62 -26.87
C VAL A 112 21.00 7.83 -25.54
N GLY A 113 20.46 8.34 -24.44
CA GLY A 113 20.42 7.66 -23.13
C GLY A 113 19.55 6.41 -23.09
N GLY A 114 18.47 6.35 -23.88
CA GLY A 114 17.65 5.13 -23.98
C GLY A 114 18.42 3.94 -24.56
N VAL A 115 19.30 4.19 -25.54
CA VAL A 115 20.15 3.16 -26.15
C VAL A 115 21.22 2.69 -25.16
N ILE A 116 21.81 3.62 -24.39
CA ILE A 116 22.77 3.27 -23.33
C ILE A 116 22.10 2.38 -22.27
N VAL A 117 20.89 2.75 -21.82
CA VAL A 117 20.16 1.97 -20.80
C VAL A 117 19.77 0.59 -21.32
N THR A 118 19.29 0.48 -22.57
CA THR A 118 18.96 -0.83 -23.15
C THR A 118 20.21 -1.70 -23.32
N ILE A 119 21.33 -1.14 -23.79
CA ILE A 119 22.60 -1.86 -23.90
C ILE A 119 23.08 -2.35 -22.52
N LEU A 120 23.01 -1.50 -21.49
CA LEU A 120 23.40 -1.89 -20.12
C LEU A 120 22.52 -3.02 -19.59
N LEU A 121 21.20 -2.95 -19.79
CA LEU A 121 20.29 -4.02 -19.36
C LEU A 121 20.55 -5.34 -20.09
N VAL A 122 20.76 -5.31 -21.41
CA VAL A 122 21.07 -6.53 -22.19
C VAL A 122 22.41 -7.13 -21.77
N ALA A 123 23.44 -6.31 -21.54
CA ALA A 123 24.74 -6.79 -21.08
C ALA A 123 24.65 -7.42 -19.68
N VAL A 124 23.98 -6.77 -18.73
CA VAL A 124 23.80 -7.30 -17.36
C VAL A 124 22.99 -8.60 -17.39
N PHE A 125 21.91 -8.66 -18.15
CA PHE A 125 21.09 -9.87 -18.26
C PHE A 125 21.86 -11.01 -18.95
N GLY A 126 22.65 -10.71 -19.98
CA GLY A 126 23.53 -11.66 -20.64
C GLY A 126 24.58 -12.24 -19.69
N VAL A 127 25.24 -11.40 -18.89
CA VAL A 127 26.20 -11.84 -17.86
C VAL A 127 25.48 -12.68 -16.80
N LEU A 128 24.34 -12.25 -16.28
CA LEU A 128 23.57 -13.03 -15.30
C LEU A 128 23.13 -14.39 -15.85
N MET A 129 22.66 -14.45 -17.09
CA MET A 129 22.24 -15.69 -17.74
C MET A 129 23.45 -16.59 -18.03
N PHE A 130 24.58 -16.04 -18.46
CA PHE A 130 25.83 -16.78 -18.63
C PHE A 130 26.36 -17.33 -17.30
N TRP A 131 26.30 -16.54 -16.23
CA TRP A 131 26.64 -16.98 -14.87
C TRP A 131 25.68 -18.04 -14.37
N ARG A 132 24.37 -17.91 -14.61
CA ARG A 132 23.37 -18.94 -14.28
C ARG A 132 23.64 -20.23 -15.05
N ARG A 133 23.89 -20.15 -16.35
CA ARG A 133 24.21 -21.32 -17.18
C ARG A 133 25.51 -21.99 -16.74
N LYS A 134 26.56 -21.21 -16.45
CA LYS A 134 27.83 -21.71 -15.90
C LYS A 134 27.66 -22.29 -14.50
N ARG A 135 26.79 -21.72 -13.67
CA ARG A 135 26.44 -22.25 -12.33
C ARG A 135 25.64 -23.56 -12.45
N MET A 136 24.74 -23.67 -13.42
CA MET A 136 24.03 -24.91 -13.72
C MET A 136 24.98 -25.99 -14.26
N GLN A 137 25.92 -25.65 -15.14
CA GLN A 137 26.96 -26.58 -15.60
C GLN A 137 27.88 -27.04 -14.46
N ARG A 138 28.21 -26.14 -13.52
CA ARG A 138 29.00 -26.48 -12.33
C ARG A 138 28.25 -27.40 -11.35
N PHE A 139 26.92 -27.42 -11.40
CA PHE A 139 26.08 -28.39 -10.66
C PHE A 139 25.86 -29.70 -11.41
N ALA A 140 25.86 -29.68 -12.75
CA ALA A 140 25.74 -30.88 -13.58
C ALA A 140 27.03 -31.70 -13.68
N LEU A 141 28.18 -31.15 -13.25
CA LEU A 141 29.43 -31.88 -13.06
C LEU A 141 29.73 -32.10 -11.56
N SER A 142 28.70 -32.32 -10.75
CA SER A 142 28.90 -32.99 -9.47
C SER A 142 28.98 -34.48 -9.77
N PRO A 143 30.14 -35.15 -9.57
CA PRO A 143 30.25 -36.58 -9.82
C PRO A 143 29.20 -37.30 -8.98
N THR A 144 28.41 -38.15 -9.62
CA THR A 144 27.53 -39.05 -8.90
C THR A 144 28.40 -40.03 -8.09
N PRO A 145 27.98 -40.46 -6.89
CA PRO A 145 28.83 -41.26 -5.98
C PRO A 145 29.32 -42.60 -6.55
N ASP A 146 28.83 -43.03 -7.71
CA ASP A 146 29.21 -44.25 -8.41
C ASP A 146 30.47 -44.13 -9.29
N GLU A 147 30.99 -42.92 -9.57
CA GLU A 147 32.26 -42.74 -10.29
C GLU A 147 33.49 -42.56 -9.35
N ILE A 148 33.30 -42.65 -8.02
CA ILE A 148 34.38 -42.54 -7.01
C ILE A 148 34.85 -43.93 -6.51
N MET A 149 34.24 -45.02 -6.99
CA MET A 149 34.68 -46.40 -6.68
C MET A 149 35.43 -47.11 -7.83
N GLN A 150 35.65 -46.45 -8.96
CA GLN A 150 36.36 -47.04 -10.12
C GLN A 150 37.77 -46.49 -10.34
N MET A 151 38.24 -45.53 -9.52
CA MET A 151 39.63 -45.05 -9.54
C MET A 151 40.51 -45.69 -8.45
N ASN A 152 39.97 -46.68 -7.75
CA ASN A 152 40.59 -47.36 -6.60
C ASN A 152 40.60 -48.89 -6.78
N VAL A 153 40.20 -49.40 -7.95
CA VAL A 153 40.17 -50.84 -8.31
C VAL A 153 40.90 -51.12 -9.63
N VAL A 154 41.78 -50.22 -10.09
CA VAL A 154 42.78 -50.56 -11.11
C VAL A 154 44.16 -50.16 -10.58
N THR A 155 44.58 -50.86 -9.53
CA THR A 155 45.97 -51.19 -9.23
C THR A 155 46.11 -52.69 -9.38
#